data_AF-A0A1Q7RLV1-F1
#
_entry.id   AF-A0A1Q7RLV1-F1
#
_cell.length_a   1.000
_cell.length_b   1.000
_cell.length_c   1.000
_cell.angle_alpha   90.00
_cell.angle_beta   90.00
_cell.angle_gamma   90.00
#
_symmetry.space_group_name_H-M   'P 1'
#
loop_
_entity.id
_entity.type
_entity.pdbx_description
1 polymer ?
#
loop_
_entity_poly.entity_id
_entity_poly.type
_entity_poly.pdbx_seq_one_letter_code
_entity_poly.pdbx_strand_id
1 'polypeptide(L)'
;MFAIAGRREDQRAEMLWESFLMLDLPPDLPLLVDDGFAVSKQLEVTDVPNLVLIDAKGRLVVSKIKGLEQTVTYSPTQIAAEKLIRAVAQGASLPPITRVPPYYPASELFGGCAPEFTLPEVMSEKDVTFTGRSTNGRPTLLMFWSSTCRHCQKEIPQLLAHIRTHPGEYNVVSVAMIKPDRPDGFSHRKVTEAYIKNNGIPWPVLDDSSGYATDLYKVVSTPTTFLISPGGQVMDAWYYPHESLDAPMAQALAQLNAAAGACRPRQEGGATKTFFSILGADDRKVALESLADRPALVHLWATWCVPCQTELPDILKFKKSLESMGGRLILVSVEDADAGGRIKSYGGRFGPSFQSYRAPQGGIADRLNLSYEVPRTFLVSAGGRVIRTLYGSQKWTDPAFQAKIRSLLQLTKTRG
;
A
#
# COMPACT_ATOMS: atom_id res chain seq x y z
N MET A 1 6.60 -33.07 6.25
CA MET A 1 5.69 -31.95 5.90
C MET A 1 5.00 -31.57 7.20
N PHE A 2 4.90 -30.29 7.52
CA PHE A 2 4.30 -29.81 8.76
C PHE A 2 3.41 -28.62 8.40
N ALA A 3 2.25 -28.49 9.03
CA ALA A 3 1.43 -27.30 8.90
C ALA A 3 1.87 -26.29 9.96
N ILE A 4 1.82 -25.00 9.64
CA ILE A 4 2.13 -23.92 10.58
C ILE A 4 0.88 -23.05 10.75
N ALA A 5 0.41 -22.92 11.98
CA ALA A 5 -0.75 -22.11 12.34
C ALA A 5 -0.30 -20.92 13.18
N GLY A 6 -0.40 -19.70 12.63
CA GLY A 6 -0.15 -18.49 13.39
C GLY A 6 -1.17 -18.30 14.51
N ARG A 7 -0.69 -18.08 15.74
CA ARG A 7 -1.53 -17.86 16.93
C ARG A 7 -1.19 -16.53 17.58
N ARG A 8 -2.20 -15.72 17.88
CA ARG A 8 -2.04 -14.53 18.73
C ARG A 8 -2.12 -14.90 20.22
N GLU A 9 -1.51 -14.09 21.07
CA GLU A 9 -1.53 -14.30 22.53
C GLU A 9 -2.95 -14.33 23.13
N ASP A 10 -3.92 -13.69 22.48
CA ASP A 10 -5.33 -13.66 22.90
C ASP A 10 -6.14 -14.88 22.41
N GLN A 11 -5.54 -15.78 21.61
CA GLN A 11 -6.21 -16.93 21.03
C GLN A 11 -5.85 -18.24 21.76
N ARG A 12 -6.88 -19.03 22.10
CA ARG A 12 -6.73 -20.38 22.67
C ARG A 12 -6.23 -21.36 21.61
N ALA A 13 -5.32 -22.27 21.99
CA ALA A 13 -4.67 -23.22 21.06
C ALA A 13 -5.67 -24.13 20.35
N GLU A 14 -6.72 -24.52 21.06
CA GLU A 14 -7.73 -25.48 20.65
C GLU A 14 -8.60 -24.93 19.51
N MET A 15 -8.76 -23.60 19.43
CA MET A 15 -9.55 -22.94 18.38
C MET A 15 -8.85 -22.94 17.01
N LEU A 16 -7.53 -23.15 16.98
CA LEU A 16 -6.79 -23.26 15.72
C LEU A 16 -7.08 -24.57 15.01
N TRP A 17 -7.21 -25.67 15.76
CA TRP A 17 -7.53 -26.98 15.19
C TRP A 17 -8.89 -27.01 14.50
N GLU A 18 -9.91 -26.35 15.08
CA GLU A 18 -11.23 -26.22 14.46
C GLU A 18 -11.20 -25.45 13.14
N SER A 19 -10.30 -24.47 13.01
CA SER A 19 -10.12 -23.69 11.78
C SER A 19 -9.37 -24.47 10.68
N PHE A 20 -8.55 -25.45 11.06
CA PHE A 20 -7.79 -26.31 10.14
C PHE A 20 -8.58 -27.53 9.64
N LEU A 21 -9.60 -28.00 10.38
CA LEU A 21 -10.51 -29.07 9.94
C LEU A 21 -11.30 -28.73 8.66
N MET A 22 -11.35 -27.44 8.28
CA MET A 22 -11.98 -26.96 7.06
C MET A 22 -11.07 -27.09 5.82
N LEU A 23 -9.81 -27.50 5.99
CA LEU A 23 -8.84 -27.73 4.91
C LEU A 23 -8.65 -29.24 4.75
N ASP A 24 -8.79 -29.78 3.53
CA ASP A 24 -8.55 -31.20 3.20
C ASP A 24 -7.05 -31.55 3.35
N LEU A 25 -6.56 -31.64 4.58
CA LEU A 25 -5.18 -31.98 4.92
C LEU A 25 -5.09 -33.43 5.44
N PRO A 26 -3.93 -34.10 5.25
CA PRO A 26 -3.72 -35.43 5.81
C PRO A 26 -3.89 -35.42 7.34
N PRO A 27 -4.62 -36.39 7.94
CA PRO A 27 -4.96 -36.40 9.36
C PRO A 27 -3.75 -36.58 10.29
N ASP A 28 -2.62 -37.02 9.74
CA ASP A 28 -1.34 -37.25 10.41
C ASP A 28 -0.32 -36.12 10.16
N LEU A 29 -0.72 -35.04 9.50
CA LEU A 29 0.14 -33.90 9.25
C LEU A 29 0.42 -33.13 10.56
N PRO A 30 1.67 -33.09 11.07
CA PRO A 30 1.90 -32.47 12.36
C PRO A 30 1.81 -30.94 12.27
N LEU A 31 1.04 -30.33 13.19
CA LEU A 31 0.76 -28.91 13.25
C LEU A 31 1.69 -28.22 14.26
N LEU A 32 2.44 -27.22 13.78
CA LEU A 32 3.25 -26.33 14.60
C LEU A 32 2.47 -25.04 14.84
N VAL A 33 2.31 -24.67 16.10
CA VAL A 33 1.66 -23.42 16.49
C VAL A 33 2.73 -22.32 16.50
N ASP A 34 2.55 -21.34 15.62
CA ASP A 34 3.46 -20.21 15.44
C ASP A 34 2.97 -19.01 16.26
N ASP A 35 3.30 -19.07 17.55
CA ASP A 35 2.97 -18.04 18.52
C ASP A 35 3.60 -16.69 18.15
N GLY A 36 2.75 -15.66 18.00
CA GLY A 36 3.20 -14.33 17.60
C GLY A 36 3.68 -14.23 16.14
N PHE A 37 3.39 -15.25 15.32
CA PHE A 37 3.76 -15.34 13.90
C PHE A 37 5.27 -15.30 13.63
N ALA A 38 6.10 -15.78 14.56
CA ALA A 38 7.57 -15.71 14.46
C ALA A 38 8.11 -16.43 13.21
N VAL A 39 7.63 -17.65 12.95
CA VAL A 39 8.06 -18.48 11.82
C VAL A 39 7.49 -17.93 10.50
N SER A 40 6.21 -17.58 10.49
CA SER A 40 5.52 -17.01 9.33
C SER A 40 6.17 -15.69 8.88
N LYS A 41 6.63 -14.86 9.83
CA LYS A 41 7.38 -13.62 9.55
C LYS A 41 8.75 -13.89 8.92
N GLN A 42 9.49 -14.86 9.43
CA GLN A 42 10.81 -15.21 8.88
C GLN A 42 10.75 -15.83 7.49
N LEU A 43 9.61 -16.40 7.13
CA LEU A 43 9.35 -16.96 5.81
C LEU A 43 8.64 -15.98 4.87
N GLU A 44 8.48 -14.71 5.27
CA GLU A 44 7.82 -13.65 4.51
C GLU A 44 6.43 -14.06 3.98
N VAL A 45 5.65 -14.77 4.81
CA VAL A 45 4.32 -15.22 4.44
C VAL A 45 3.36 -14.02 4.32
N THR A 46 2.94 -13.70 3.10
CA THR A 46 2.01 -12.59 2.81
C THR A 46 0.55 -13.00 2.71
N ASP A 47 0.28 -14.29 2.47
CA ASP A 47 -1.05 -14.83 2.18
C ASP A 47 -1.24 -16.18 2.89
N VAL A 48 -2.49 -16.53 3.22
CA VAL A 48 -2.85 -17.81 3.87
C VAL A 48 -3.92 -18.53 3.05
N PRO A 49 -3.79 -19.84 2.73
CA PRO A 49 -2.66 -20.71 3.08
C PRO A 49 -1.40 -20.44 2.24
N ASN A 50 -0.24 -20.55 2.87
CA ASN A 50 1.08 -20.46 2.24
C ASN A 50 1.77 -21.84 2.28
N LEU A 51 2.49 -22.21 1.22
CA LEU A 51 3.23 -23.47 1.17
C LEU A 51 4.71 -23.18 1.00
N VAL A 52 5.51 -23.63 1.96
CA VAL A 52 6.96 -23.48 1.97
C VAL A 52 7.63 -24.86 1.93
N LEU A 53 8.52 -25.06 0.96
CA LEU A 53 9.34 -26.27 0.82
C LEU A 53 10.80 -25.91 1.08
N ILE A 54 11.45 -26.67 1.96
CA ILE A 54 12.86 -26.49 2.33
C ILE A 54 13.57 -27.81 2.02
N ASP A 55 14.71 -27.76 1.33
CA ASP A 55 15.47 -28.99 1.02
C ASP A 55 16.26 -29.50 2.23
N ALA A 56 16.85 -30.69 2.06
CA ALA A 56 17.67 -31.33 3.09
C ALA A 56 18.91 -30.51 3.52
N LYS A 57 19.29 -29.46 2.77
CA LYS A 57 20.40 -28.55 3.09
C LYS A 57 19.91 -27.28 3.78
N GLY A 58 18.60 -27.10 3.98
CA GLY A 58 18.02 -25.93 4.62
C GLY A 58 17.74 -24.78 3.65
N ARG A 59 17.77 -25.02 2.35
CA ARG A 59 17.46 -23.98 1.34
C ARG A 59 15.96 -23.92 1.12
N LEU A 60 15.40 -22.72 1.13
CA LEU A 60 14.04 -22.47 0.64
C LEU A 60 13.99 -22.84 -0.85
N VAL A 61 13.19 -23.84 -1.20
CA VAL A 61 13.06 -24.38 -2.56
C VAL A 61 11.79 -23.87 -3.22
N VAL A 62 10.69 -23.78 -2.47
CA VAL A 62 9.40 -23.28 -2.95
C VAL A 62 8.78 -22.43 -1.86
N SER A 63 8.34 -21.23 -2.19
CA SER A 63 7.31 -20.51 -1.45
C SER A 63 6.18 -20.30 -2.44
N LYS A 64 4.96 -20.74 -2.12
CA LYS A 64 3.81 -20.53 -2.99
C LYS A 64 3.31 -19.07 -2.86
N ILE A 65 4.14 -18.11 -3.24
CA ILE A 65 3.69 -16.86 -3.84
C ILE A 65 3.37 -17.23 -5.30
N LYS A 66 2.20 -16.84 -5.80
CA LYS A 66 1.71 -17.20 -7.14
C LYS A 66 2.82 -16.96 -8.20
N GLY A 67 3.45 -18.04 -8.70
CA GLY A 67 4.33 -18.02 -9.87
C GLY A 67 5.83 -17.77 -9.66
N LEU A 68 6.39 -17.85 -8.44
CA LEU A 68 7.85 -17.73 -8.23
C LEU A 68 8.50 -19.04 -7.76
N GLU A 69 9.39 -19.60 -8.58
CA GLU A 69 10.50 -20.45 -8.13
C GLU A 69 11.77 -19.60 -8.11
N GLN A 70 12.19 -19.07 -6.96
CA GLN A 70 13.50 -18.45 -6.81
C GLN A 70 14.24 -18.96 -5.58
N THR A 71 15.51 -19.31 -5.78
CA THR A 71 16.45 -19.58 -4.69
C THR A 71 16.96 -18.26 -4.14
N VAL A 72 16.45 -17.83 -2.98
CA VAL A 72 16.93 -16.63 -2.30
C VAL A 72 18.18 -16.96 -1.50
N THR A 73 19.28 -16.22 -1.72
CA THR A 73 20.52 -16.35 -0.93
C THR A 73 20.65 -15.13 -0.02
N TYR A 74 20.50 -15.33 1.28
CA TYR A 74 20.53 -14.26 2.30
C TYR A 74 21.92 -14.14 2.97
N SER A 75 22.31 -12.93 3.39
CA SER A 75 23.61 -12.62 4.01
C SER A 75 23.43 -12.07 5.44
N PRO A 76 24.36 -12.31 6.39
CA PRO A 76 24.04 -12.51 7.80
C PRO A 76 24.30 -11.27 8.65
N THR A 77 23.27 -10.45 8.90
CA THR A 77 23.31 -9.47 10.00
C THR A 77 22.11 -9.53 10.93
N GLN A 78 21.25 -10.53 10.78
CA GLN A 78 20.17 -10.85 11.71
C GLN A 78 20.17 -12.36 11.96
N ILE A 79 19.67 -12.80 13.12
CA ILE A 79 19.58 -14.23 13.47
C ILE A 79 18.75 -14.92 12.38
N ALA A 80 19.42 -15.68 11.52
CA ALA A 80 18.78 -16.38 10.41
C ALA A 80 17.75 -17.39 10.95
N ALA A 81 16.61 -17.50 10.28
CA ALA A 81 15.57 -18.49 10.58
C ALA A 81 16.13 -19.92 10.71
N GLU A 82 17.13 -20.21 9.89
CA GLU A 82 17.95 -21.41 9.94
C GLU A 82 18.49 -21.74 11.35
N LYS A 83 19.04 -20.75 12.07
CA LYS A 83 19.68 -20.96 13.37
C LYS A 83 18.66 -21.22 14.48
N LEU A 84 17.48 -20.59 14.37
CA LEU A 84 16.37 -20.77 15.29
C LEU A 84 15.73 -22.15 15.10
N ILE A 85 15.44 -22.54 13.85
CA ILE A 85 14.82 -23.82 13.49
C ILE A 85 15.74 -25.00 13.85
N ARG A 86 17.04 -24.90 13.57
CA ARG A 86 18.01 -25.96 13.95
C ARG A 86 18.16 -26.10 15.47
N ALA A 87 18.14 -24.99 16.22
CA ALA A 87 18.26 -25.03 17.68
C ALA A 87 17.02 -25.68 18.33
N VAL A 88 15.81 -25.33 17.88
CA VAL A 88 14.56 -25.96 18.36
C VAL A 88 14.50 -27.44 17.96
N ALA A 89 14.87 -27.79 16.73
CA ALA A 89 14.94 -29.18 16.27
C ALA A 89 15.96 -30.03 17.05
N GLN A 90 16.93 -29.40 17.72
CA GLN A 90 17.92 -30.03 18.59
C GLN A 90 17.57 -29.95 20.08
N GLY A 91 16.34 -29.52 20.42
CA GLY A 91 15.82 -29.52 21.79
C GLY A 91 16.14 -28.27 22.62
N ALA A 92 16.65 -27.20 22.01
CA ALA A 92 16.90 -25.95 22.73
C ALA A 92 15.59 -25.21 23.04
N SER A 93 15.45 -24.70 24.26
CA SER A 93 14.39 -23.72 24.59
C SER A 93 14.82 -22.35 24.06
N LEU A 94 13.92 -21.69 23.34
CA LEU A 94 14.17 -20.33 22.84
C LEU A 94 14.07 -19.33 23.99
N PRO A 95 14.98 -18.35 24.11
CA PRO A 95 14.71 -17.19 24.93
C PRO A 95 13.52 -16.42 24.33
N PRO A 96 12.64 -15.82 25.15
CA PRO A 96 11.50 -15.08 24.63
C PRO A 96 11.97 -13.97 23.69
N ILE A 97 11.49 -14.00 22.44
CA ILE A 97 11.68 -12.90 21.50
C ILE A 97 10.80 -11.75 22.01
N THR A 98 11.42 -10.79 22.68
CA THR A 98 10.70 -9.72 23.38
C THR A 98 10.21 -8.61 22.47
N ARG A 99 10.65 -8.53 21.20
CA ARG A 99 10.05 -7.68 20.14
C ARG A 99 10.69 -7.90 18.76
N VAL A 100 9.87 -8.24 17.76
CA VAL A 100 10.12 -7.94 16.33
C VAL A 100 8.78 -7.56 15.69
N PRO A 101 8.56 -6.28 15.31
CA PRO A 101 7.27 -5.82 14.81
C PRO A 101 6.98 -6.38 13.40
N PRO A 102 5.70 -6.58 13.04
CA PRO A 102 5.32 -7.01 11.70
C PRO A 102 5.78 -5.98 10.65
N TYR A 103 6.27 -6.45 9.49
CA TYR A 103 6.52 -5.56 8.35
C TYR A 103 5.18 -5.17 7.72
N TYR A 104 4.68 -4.01 8.11
CA TYR A 104 3.67 -3.29 7.37
C TYR A 104 4.39 -2.21 6.56
N PRO A 105 4.12 -2.01 5.25
CA PRO A 105 4.69 -0.90 4.49
C PRO A 105 4.47 0.47 5.16
N ALA A 106 3.35 0.61 5.87
CA ALA A 106 3.04 1.74 6.74
C ALA A 106 4.10 2.02 7.83
N SER A 107 4.82 1.00 8.31
CA SER A 107 5.91 1.14 9.29
C SER A 107 7.11 1.93 8.77
N GLU A 108 7.25 2.05 7.45
CA GLU A 108 8.27 2.93 6.86
C GLU A 108 8.03 4.42 7.19
N LEU A 109 6.82 4.79 7.61
CA LEU A 109 6.48 6.15 8.02
C LEU A 109 6.92 6.44 9.46
N PHE A 110 7.23 5.41 10.25
CA PHE A 110 7.53 5.57 11.67
C PHE A 110 8.79 6.41 11.88
N GLY A 111 8.70 7.34 12.82
CA GLY A 111 9.73 8.33 13.10
C GLY A 111 9.78 9.50 12.12
N GLY A 112 9.06 9.46 10.99
CA GLY A 112 8.94 10.55 10.04
C GLY A 112 7.78 11.50 10.35
N CYS A 113 7.72 12.63 9.65
CA CYS A 113 6.50 13.45 9.60
C CYS A 113 5.37 12.69 8.92
N ALA A 114 4.17 12.76 9.49
CA ALA A 114 2.95 12.28 8.85
C ALA A 114 2.76 13.01 7.50
N PRO A 115 2.66 12.30 6.37
CA PRO A 115 2.50 12.92 5.07
C PRO A 115 1.25 13.80 4.98
N GLU A 116 1.42 15.03 4.47
CA GLU A 116 0.30 15.95 4.27
C GLU A 116 -0.57 15.55 3.07
N PHE A 117 -1.89 15.67 3.22
CA PHE A 117 -2.84 15.49 2.13
C PHE A 117 -4.07 16.39 2.28
N THR A 118 -4.75 16.63 1.16
CA THR A 118 -6.04 17.33 1.11
C THR A 118 -7.06 16.42 0.45
N LEU A 119 -8.20 16.22 1.11
CA LEU A 119 -9.33 15.42 0.64
C LEU A 119 -10.65 16.11 1.03
N PRO A 120 -11.73 15.94 0.25
CA PRO A 120 -13.04 16.43 0.63
C PRO A 120 -13.57 15.67 1.85
N GLU A 121 -14.22 16.37 2.77
CA GLU A 121 -14.91 15.75 3.90
C GLU A 121 -16.25 15.16 3.42
N VAL A 122 -16.59 13.95 3.85
CA VAL A 122 -17.67 13.12 3.28
C VAL A 122 -19.04 13.80 3.37
N MET A 123 -19.35 14.49 4.49
CA MET A 123 -20.68 15.05 4.72
C MET A 123 -20.84 16.47 4.16
N SER A 124 -19.78 17.25 4.16
CA SER A 124 -19.79 18.67 3.78
C SER A 124 -19.22 18.94 2.38
N GLU A 125 -18.53 17.96 1.79
CA GLU A 125 -17.80 18.03 0.52
C GLU A 125 -16.71 19.12 0.46
N LYS A 126 -16.43 19.78 1.59
CA LYS A 126 -15.38 20.80 1.68
C LYS A 126 -14.01 20.13 1.76
N ASP A 127 -13.05 20.66 1.01
CA ASP A 127 -11.66 20.22 1.10
C ASP A 127 -11.09 20.51 2.49
N VAL A 128 -10.55 19.47 3.11
CA VAL A 128 -9.87 19.53 4.41
C VAL A 128 -8.43 19.08 4.21
N THR A 129 -7.49 19.86 4.72
CA THR A 129 -6.06 19.53 4.67
C THR A 129 -5.63 18.92 6.00
N PHE A 130 -5.13 17.69 5.94
CA PHE A 130 -4.47 17.01 7.04
C PHE A 130 -2.97 17.25 6.96
N THR A 131 -2.40 17.97 7.93
CA THR A 131 -0.97 18.32 7.96
C THR A 131 -0.14 17.43 8.89
N GLY A 132 -0.78 16.52 9.62
CA GLY A 132 -0.18 15.73 10.69
C GLY A 132 0.09 16.51 11.98
N ARG A 133 0.28 17.83 11.93
CA ARG A 133 0.59 18.66 13.09
C ARG A 133 -0.67 19.10 13.81
N SER A 134 -0.62 18.96 15.13
CA SER A 134 -1.71 19.37 15.99
C SER A 134 -1.65 20.87 16.31
N THR A 135 -2.76 21.57 16.08
CA THR A 135 -2.89 23.00 16.43
C THR A 135 -3.25 23.21 17.90
N ASN A 136 -3.82 22.21 18.55
CA ASN A 136 -4.25 22.24 19.95
C ASN A 136 -3.30 21.50 20.90
N GLY A 137 -2.13 21.07 20.41
CA GLY A 137 -1.11 20.38 21.19
C GLY A 137 -1.46 18.94 21.57
N ARG A 138 -2.58 18.39 21.07
CA ARG A 138 -3.01 17.01 21.36
C ARG A 138 -2.49 16.03 20.30
N PRO A 139 -2.20 14.78 20.66
CA PRO A 139 -1.88 13.75 19.67
C PRO A 139 -3.07 13.48 18.75
N THR A 140 -2.80 12.93 17.57
CA THR A 140 -3.83 12.65 16.55
C THR A 140 -3.86 11.17 16.18
N LEU A 141 -5.06 10.60 16.17
CA LEU A 141 -5.34 9.30 15.57
C LEU A 141 -5.79 9.52 14.13
N LEU A 142 -5.05 8.96 13.17
CA LEU A 142 -5.45 8.97 11.76
C LEU A 142 -5.90 7.56 11.35
N MET A 143 -7.21 7.35 11.21
CA MET A 143 -7.80 6.03 10.96
C MET A 143 -8.28 5.86 9.53
N PHE A 144 -7.76 4.85 8.82
CA PHE A 144 -8.23 4.41 7.51
C PHE A 144 -9.26 3.29 7.66
N TRP A 145 -10.43 3.45 7.04
CA TRP A 145 -11.55 2.52 7.21
C TRP A 145 -12.47 2.46 5.99
N SER A 146 -13.43 1.52 5.99
CA SER A 146 -14.51 1.46 5.02
C SER A 146 -15.83 1.10 5.70
N SER A 147 -16.95 1.65 5.22
CA SER A 147 -18.29 1.35 5.74
C SER A 147 -18.73 -0.10 5.54
N THR A 148 -18.06 -0.83 4.64
CA THR A 148 -18.31 -2.26 4.36
C THR A 148 -17.33 -3.21 5.05
N CYS A 149 -16.40 -2.68 5.85
CA CYS A 149 -15.37 -3.46 6.56
C CYS A 149 -15.87 -3.86 7.96
N ARG A 150 -16.07 -5.18 8.20
CA ARG A 150 -16.57 -5.69 9.49
C ARG A 150 -15.67 -5.35 10.68
N HIS A 151 -14.36 -5.38 10.50
CA HIS A 151 -13.40 -5.02 11.55
C HIS A 151 -13.49 -3.52 11.89
N CYS A 152 -13.67 -2.67 10.89
CA CYS A 152 -13.87 -1.23 11.06
C CYS A 152 -15.19 -0.94 11.81
N GLN A 153 -16.25 -1.68 11.47
CA GLN A 153 -17.53 -1.61 12.15
C GLN A 153 -17.46 -2.06 13.62
N LYS A 154 -16.44 -2.86 13.99
CA LYS A 154 -16.15 -3.24 15.36
C LYS A 154 -15.34 -2.18 16.11
N GLU A 155 -14.34 -1.58 15.46
CA GLU A 155 -13.43 -0.59 16.06
C GLU A 155 -14.12 0.76 16.34
N ILE A 156 -14.91 1.27 15.39
CA ILE A 156 -15.49 2.62 15.49
C ILE A 156 -16.38 2.79 16.74
N PRO A 157 -17.27 1.85 17.10
CA PRO A 157 -18.02 1.94 18.35
C PRO A 157 -17.14 1.97 19.60
N GLN A 158 -16.02 1.24 19.62
CA GLN A 158 -15.07 1.29 20.74
C GLN A 158 -14.42 2.66 20.85
N LEU A 159 -14.03 3.24 19.71
CA LEU A 159 -13.44 4.59 19.67
C LEU A 159 -14.44 5.65 20.13
N LEU A 160 -15.70 5.53 19.72
CA LEU A 160 -16.78 6.40 20.20
C LEU A 160 -17.01 6.28 21.70
N ALA A 161 -17.01 5.06 22.25
CA ALA A 161 -17.16 4.83 23.67
C ALA A 161 -16.00 5.47 24.47
N HIS A 162 -14.76 5.27 24.01
CA HIS A 162 -13.58 5.84 24.67
C HIS A 162 -13.57 7.37 24.63
N ILE A 163 -13.94 7.99 23.50
CA ILE A 163 -14.01 9.45 23.37
C ILE A 163 -15.04 10.06 24.33
N ARG A 164 -16.16 9.37 24.59
CA ARG A 164 -17.18 9.85 25.54
C ARG A 164 -16.67 9.87 26.97
N THR A 165 -15.81 8.93 27.36
CA THR A 165 -15.24 8.86 28.71
C THR A 165 -13.95 9.68 28.84
N HIS A 166 -13.26 9.99 27.73
CA HIS A 166 -12.00 10.75 27.71
C HIS A 166 -12.06 11.93 26.72
N PRO A 167 -12.99 12.88 26.91
CA PRO A 167 -13.21 13.96 25.95
C PRO A 167 -12.00 14.89 25.86
N GLY A 168 -11.44 15.00 24.66
CA GLY A 168 -10.40 15.97 24.36
C GLY A 168 -8.99 15.56 24.77
N GLU A 169 -8.70 14.29 24.98
CA GLU A 169 -7.32 13.83 25.19
C GLU A 169 -6.53 13.73 23.88
N TYR A 170 -7.21 13.51 22.76
CA TYR A 170 -6.61 13.35 21.43
C TYR A 170 -7.56 13.85 20.34
N ASN A 171 -7.00 14.13 19.17
CA ASN A 171 -7.74 14.39 17.94
C ASN A 171 -7.99 13.08 17.20
N VAL A 172 -9.11 13.01 16.47
CA VAL A 172 -9.34 11.94 15.50
C VAL A 172 -9.59 12.58 14.14
N VAL A 173 -8.96 12.03 13.12
CA VAL A 173 -9.30 12.25 11.71
C VAL A 173 -9.41 10.86 11.09
N SER A 174 -10.44 10.63 10.29
CA SER A 174 -10.58 9.33 9.62
C SER A 174 -10.68 9.50 8.13
N VAL A 175 -10.20 8.49 7.40
CA VAL A 175 -10.13 8.44 5.95
C VAL A 175 -10.98 7.25 5.49
N ALA A 176 -12.08 7.53 4.80
CA ALA A 176 -13.02 6.54 4.33
C ALA A 176 -12.67 6.10 2.89
N MET A 177 -12.36 4.82 2.74
CA MET A 177 -12.23 4.16 1.45
C MET A 177 -13.62 3.80 0.92
N ILE A 178 -14.16 4.65 0.06
CA ILE A 178 -15.49 4.48 -0.53
C ILE A 178 -15.33 3.85 -1.92
N LYS A 179 -15.90 2.64 -2.10
CA LYS A 179 -15.87 1.96 -3.39
C LYS A 179 -16.78 2.67 -4.40
N PRO A 180 -16.57 2.52 -5.72
CA PRO A 180 -17.49 3.02 -6.72
C PRO A 180 -18.90 2.45 -6.54
N ASP A 181 -19.92 3.24 -6.85
CA ASP A 181 -21.30 2.80 -6.83
C ASP A 181 -21.54 1.68 -7.86
N ARG A 182 -22.42 0.75 -7.49
CA ARG A 182 -22.70 -0.42 -8.32
C ARG A 182 -23.71 -0.07 -9.42
N PRO A 183 -23.63 -0.73 -10.59
CA PRO A 183 -24.59 -0.52 -11.69
C PRO A 183 -26.05 -0.83 -11.35
N ASP A 184 -26.30 -1.63 -10.31
CA ASP A 184 -27.64 -1.98 -9.82
C ASP A 184 -28.26 -0.89 -8.91
N GLY A 185 -27.62 0.28 -8.82
CA GLY A 185 -28.10 1.42 -8.04
C GLY A 185 -27.67 1.41 -6.58
N PHE A 186 -26.90 0.42 -6.13
CA PHE A 186 -26.34 0.43 -4.77
C PHE A 186 -25.21 1.48 -4.65
N SER A 187 -25.37 2.41 -3.72
CA SER A 187 -24.41 3.50 -3.49
C SER A 187 -23.57 3.29 -2.24
N HIS A 188 -22.26 3.10 -2.41
CA HIS A 188 -21.32 2.97 -1.29
C HIS A 188 -21.13 4.30 -0.56
N ARG A 189 -21.25 5.42 -1.28
CA ARG A 189 -21.26 6.75 -0.67
C ARG A 189 -22.41 6.90 0.31
N LYS A 190 -23.64 6.62 -0.12
CA LYS A 190 -24.83 6.72 0.75
C LYS A 190 -24.73 5.81 1.97
N VAL A 191 -24.18 4.60 1.82
CA VAL A 191 -23.94 3.70 2.95
C VAL A 191 -22.92 4.28 3.94
N THR A 192 -21.88 4.94 3.43
CA THR A 192 -20.86 5.59 4.27
C THR A 192 -21.44 6.80 5.01
N GLU A 193 -22.17 7.68 4.33
CA GLU A 193 -22.87 8.82 4.93
C GLU A 193 -23.88 8.37 6.01
N ALA A 194 -24.67 7.33 5.72
CA ALA A 194 -25.61 6.77 6.68
C ALA A 194 -24.89 6.18 7.89
N TYR A 195 -23.75 5.50 7.69
CA TYR A 195 -22.95 4.96 8.78
C TYR A 195 -22.41 6.06 9.69
N ILE A 196 -21.87 7.15 9.11
CA ILE A 196 -21.38 8.33 9.85
C ILE A 196 -22.50 8.93 10.70
N LYS A 197 -23.67 9.16 10.08
CA LYS A 197 -24.84 9.75 10.73
C LYS A 197 -25.39 8.85 11.86
N ASN A 198 -25.56 7.56 11.60
CA ASN A 198 -26.18 6.62 12.53
C ASN A 198 -25.30 6.35 13.76
N ASN A 199 -23.98 6.36 13.59
CA ASN A 199 -23.05 6.20 14.72
C ASN A 199 -22.75 7.53 15.42
N GLY A 200 -23.17 8.67 14.85
CA GLY A 200 -22.91 9.99 15.41
C GLY A 200 -21.42 10.30 15.48
N ILE A 201 -20.68 9.98 14.41
CA ILE A 201 -19.22 10.20 14.36
C ILE A 201 -18.93 11.70 14.49
N PRO A 202 -18.25 12.16 15.56
CA PRO A 202 -18.07 13.59 15.86
C PRO A 202 -16.83 14.20 15.21
N TRP A 203 -16.01 13.41 14.53
CA TRP A 203 -14.73 13.85 13.94
C TRP A 203 -14.79 13.92 12.41
N PRO A 204 -13.87 14.65 11.75
CA PRO A 204 -13.84 14.73 10.29
C PRO A 204 -13.63 13.36 9.62
N VAL A 205 -14.46 13.04 8.64
CA VAL A 205 -14.31 11.86 7.80
C VAL A 205 -13.94 12.30 6.39
N LEU A 206 -12.72 12.03 5.96
CA LEU A 206 -12.18 12.43 4.68
C LEU A 206 -12.42 11.34 3.63
N ASP A 207 -12.88 11.75 2.47
CA ASP A 207 -13.24 10.87 1.37
C ASP A 207 -12.00 10.48 0.56
N ASP A 208 -11.62 9.21 0.66
CA ASP A 208 -10.55 8.64 -0.13
C ASP A 208 -11.05 7.62 -1.16
N SER A 209 -12.18 7.93 -1.82
CA SER A 209 -12.67 7.18 -2.99
C SER A 209 -11.60 7.00 -4.08
N SER A 210 -10.55 7.82 -4.04
CA SER A 210 -9.46 7.77 -5.00
C SER A 210 -8.22 7.00 -4.57
N GLY A 211 -8.17 6.52 -3.32
CA GLY A 211 -7.03 5.82 -2.73
C GLY A 211 -5.79 6.69 -2.49
N TYR A 212 -5.88 8.02 -2.58
CA TYR A 212 -4.73 8.92 -2.43
C TYR A 212 -4.07 8.84 -1.07
N ALA A 213 -4.85 9.04 -0.02
CA ALA A 213 -4.32 8.96 1.33
C ALA A 213 -3.93 7.51 1.66
N THR A 214 -4.70 6.52 1.21
CA THR A 214 -4.42 5.08 1.39
C THR A 214 -3.03 4.72 0.85
N ASP A 215 -2.72 5.13 -0.39
CA ASP A 215 -1.42 4.89 -1.01
C ASP A 215 -0.30 5.65 -0.31
N LEU A 216 -0.55 6.93 -0.01
CA LEU A 216 0.42 7.82 0.63
C LEU A 216 0.85 7.30 2.00
N TYR A 217 -0.10 6.71 2.74
CA TYR A 217 0.13 6.09 4.04
C TYR A 217 0.46 4.59 3.94
N LYS A 218 0.57 4.05 2.72
CA LYS A 218 0.90 2.64 2.45
C LYS A 218 -0.02 1.67 3.20
N VAL A 219 -1.31 1.98 3.25
CA VAL A 219 -2.34 1.22 3.94
C VAL A 219 -2.74 0.03 3.09
N VAL A 220 -2.52 -1.18 3.61
CA VAL A 220 -2.82 -2.45 2.92
C VAL A 220 -4.00 -3.20 3.54
N SER A 221 -4.45 -2.81 4.72
CA SER A 221 -5.58 -3.40 5.45
C SER A 221 -6.38 -2.33 6.18
N THR A 222 -7.66 -2.59 6.45
CA THR A 222 -8.50 -1.73 7.27
C THR A 222 -9.17 -2.52 8.41
N PRO A 223 -9.33 -1.93 9.62
CA PRO A 223 -8.89 -0.58 9.98
C PRO A 223 -7.36 -0.50 10.11
N THR A 224 -6.78 0.64 9.73
CA THR A 224 -5.40 1.00 10.08
C THR A 224 -5.43 2.36 10.76
N THR A 225 -4.97 2.46 12.00
CA THR A 225 -4.97 3.69 12.79
C THR A 225 -3.54 4.10 13.10
N PHE A 226 -3.07 5.21 12.52
CA PHE A 226 -1.77 5.79 12.84
C PHE A 226 -1.84 6.62 14.12
N LEU A 227 -0.81 6.47 14.95
CA LEU A 227 -0.62 7.19 16.20
C LEU A 227 0.38 8.32 15.96
N ILE A 228 -0.09 9.56 15.95
CA ILE A 228 0.70 10.73 15.53
C ILE A 228 0.88 11.68 16.70
N SER A 229 2.14 12.04 16.99
CA SER A 229 2.47 12.97 18.07
C SER A 229 1.93 14.38 17.81
N PRO A 230 1.81 15.27 18.82
CA PRO A 230 1.39 16.65 18.60
C PRO A 230 2.24 17.40 17.56
N GLY A 231 3.54 17.11 17.52
CA GLY A 231 4.50 17.68 16.57
C GLY A 231 4.40 17.10 15.14
N GLY A 232 3.51 16.13 14.91
CA GLY A 232 3.24 15.52 13.61
C GLY A 232 4.10 14.32 13.25
N GLN A 233 4.79 13.71 14.23
CA GLN A 233 5.61 12.51 13.98
C GLN A 233 4.74 11.26 14.04
N VAL A 234 4.83 10.38 13.05
CA VAL A 234 4.17 9.07 13.11
C VAL A 234 4.95 8.19 14.08
N MET A 235 4.34 7.83 15.19
CA MET A 235 5.01 7.05 16.24
C MET A 235 4.76 5.56 16.10
N ASP A 236 3.55 5.18 15.72
CA ASP A 236 3.14 3.78 15.60
C ASP A 236 1.86 3.67 14.74
N ALA A 237 1.38 2.46 14.51
CA ALA A 237 0.06 2.19 13.94
C ALA A 237 -0.57 0.89 14.45
N TRP A 238 -1.89 0.90 14.58
CA TRP A 238 -2.70 -0.30 14.83
C TRP A 238 -3.31 -0.80 13.52
N TYR A 239 -3.27 -2.11 13.29
CA TYR A 239 -3.73 -2.75 12.04
C TYR A 239 -4.94 -3.66 12.23
N TYR A 240 -5.55 -3.62 13.41
CA TYR A 240 -6.59 -4.54 13.85
C TYR A 240 -7.63 -3.81 14.70
N PRO A 241 -8.85 -4.35 14.80
CA PRO A 241 -9.83 -3.84 15.73
C PRO A 241 -9.53 -4.30 17.17
N HIS A 242 -9.88 -3.48 18.14
CA HIS A 242 -9.78 -3.73 19.55
C HIS A 242 -11.12 -4.19 20.12
N GLU A 243 -11.07 -5.01 21.17
CA GLU A 243 -12.26 -5.32 21.99
C GLU A 243 -12.60 -4.17 22.95
N SER A 244 -11.56 -3.51 23.48
CA SER A 244 -11.62 -2.28 24.26
C SER A 244 -10.38 -1.45 23.97
N LEU A 245 -10.53 -0.12 23.98
CA LEU A 245 -9.45 0.83 23.72
C LEU A 245 -8.77 1.37 24.97
N ASP A 246 -9.29 1.13 26.18
CA ASP A 246 -8.79 1.81 27.39
C ASP A 246 -7.28 1.58 27.62
N ALA A 247 -6.84 0.31 27.67
CA ALA A 247 -5.43 -0.02 27.89
C ALA A 247 -4.51 0.33 26.70
N PRO A 248 -4.85 -0.02 25.44
CA PRO A 248 -4.06 0.38 24.28
C PRO A 248 -3.92 1.90 24.15
N MET A 249 -5.00 2.65 24.40
CA MET A 249 -4.99 4.12 24.30
C MET A 249 -4.16 4.75 25.40
N ALA A 250 -4.30 4.31 26.65
CA ALA A 250 -3.48 4.80 27.75
C ALA A 250 -1.97 4.62 27.46
N GLN A 251 -1.59 3.46 26.92
CA GLN A 251 -0.21 3.19 26.53
C GLN A 251 0.25 4.08 25.37
N ALA A 252 -0.58 4.26 24.35
CA ALA A 252 -0.27 5.09 23.20
C ALA A 252 -0.12 6.57 23.59
N LEU A 253 -1.06 7.12 24.35
CA LEU A 253 -1.06 8.53 24.75
C LEU A 253 0.16 8.87 25.61
N ALA A 254 0.59 7.98 26.49
CA ALA A 254 1.82 8.17 27.26
C ALA A 254 3.05 8.34 26.35
N GLN A 255 3.16 7.55 25.29
CA GLN A 255 4.27 7.64 24.32
C GLN A 255 4.14 8.90 23.44
N LEU A 256 2.95 9.20 22.95
CA LEU A 256 2.71 10.31 22.03
C LEU A 256 2.93 11.68 22.70
N ASN A 257 2.52 11.83 23.96
CA ASN A 257 2.69 13.07 24.71
C ASN A 257 4.15 13.32 25.12
N ALA A 258 4.97 12.26 25.26
CA ALA A 258 6.40 12.40 25.46
C ALA A 258 7.13 12.93 24.21
N ALA A 259 6.57 12.71 23.01
CA ALA A 259 7.13 13.14 21.72
C ALA A 259 6.67 14.56 21.34
N ALA A 260 7.07 15.58 22.12
CA ALA A 260 6.62 16.97 21.95
C ALA A 260 7.38 17.76 20.86
N GLY A 261 8.45 17.21 20.30
CA GLY A 261 9.27 17.88 19.28
C GLY A 261 8.56 17.95 17.91
N ALA A 262 8.75 19.05 17.18
CA ALA A 262 8.30 19.14 15.79
C ALA A 262 8.92 18.00 14.97
N CYS A 263 8.09 17.29 14.21
CA CYS A 263 8.59 16.24 13.33
C CYS A 263 9.61 16.81 12.35
N ARG A 264 10.69 16.07 12.12
CA ARG A 264 11.63 16.39 11.05
C ARG A 264 11.14 15.70 9.79
N PRO A 265 10.96 16.43 8.67
CA PRO A 265 10.73 15.78 7.40
C PRO A 265 11.84 14.76 7.19
N ARG A 266 11.49 13.54 6.78
CA ARG A 266 12.51 12.57 6.39
C ARG A 266 13.33 13.26 5.30
N GLN A 267 14.60 13.53 5.58
CA GLN A 267 15.55 13.92 4.54
C GLN A 267 15.44 12.81 3.52
N GLU A 268 14.88 13.10 2.34
CA GLU A 268 14.97 12.21 1.19
C GLU A 268 16.47 11.99 1.03
N GLY A 269 16.98 10.87 1.57
CA GLY A 269 18.40 10.57 1.58
C GLY A 269 18.83 10.69 0.14
N GLY A 270 19.66 11.72 -0.14
CA GLY A 270 19.76 12.36 -1.45
C GLY A 270 19.62 11.30 -2.51
N ALA A 271 18.45 11.24 -3.16
CA ALA A 271 18.14 10.17 -4.06
C ALA A 271 19.30 10.16 -5.06
N THR A 272 20.18 9.16 -4.97
CA THR A 272 21.19 8.94 -5.97
C THR A 272 20.38 8.91 -7.24
N LYS A 273 20.53 9.92 -8.11
CA LYS A 273 19.79 10.03 -9.37
C LYS A 273 20.06 8.71 -10.08
N THR A 274 19.13 7.78 -9.95
CA THR A 274 19.34 6.42 -10.39
C THR A 274 18.98 6.51 -11.85
N PHE A 275 20.00 6.58 -12.69
CA PHE A 275 19.80 6.74 -14.13
C PHE A 275 19.12 5.48 -14.67
N PHE A 276 17.86 5.63 -15.08
CA PHE A 276 17.12 4.53 -15.71
C PHE A 276 17.18 4.67 -17.22
N SER A 277 17.84 3.72 -17.90
CA SER A 277 17.75 3.61 -19.35
C SER A 277 16.55 2.77 -19.75
N ILE A 278 15.67 3.29 -20.59
CA ILE A 278 14.63 2.52 -21.31
C ILE A 278 15.02 2.37 -22.77
N LEU A 279 14.42 1.44 -23.50
CA LEU A 279 14.66 1.25 -24.93
C LEU A 279 13.55 1.91 -25.74
N GLY A 280 13.93 2.72 -26.73
CA GLY A 280 13.02 3.28 -27.73
C GLY A 280 12.53 2.23 -28.73
N ALA A 281 11.67 2.66 -29.65
CA ALA A 281 11.16 1.81 -30.74
C ALA A 281 12.24 1.42 -31.77
N ASP A 282 13.37 2.12 -31.78
CA ASP A 282 14.58 1.86 -32.59
C ASP A 282 15.67 1.13 -31.79
N ASP A 283 15.32 0.57 -30.62
CA ASP A 283 16.20 -0.11 -29.68
C ASP A 283 17.33 0.75 -29.09
N ARG A 284 17.28 2.07 -29.31
CA ARG A 284 18.22 2.98 -28.68
C ARG A 284 17.87 3.19 -27.22
N LYS A 285 18.89 3.22 -26.38
CA LYS A 285 18.75 3.57 -24.96
C LYS A 285 18.40 5.05 -24.83
N VAL A 286 17.37 5.33 -24.05
CA VAL A 286 16.91 6.66 -23.69
C VAL A 286 16.91 6.75 -22.17
N ALA A 287 17.48 7.83 -21.63
CA ALA A 287 17.37 8.11 -20.20
C ALA A 287 15.94 8.52 -19.87
N LEU A 288 15.27 7.85 -18.94
CA LEU A 288 13.88 8.15 -18.57
C LEU A 288 13.75 9.59 -18.06
N GLU A 289 14.77 10.11 -17.39
CA GLU A 289 14.85 11.49 -16.90
C GLU A 289 14.80 12.51 -18.04
N SER A 290 15.36 12.17 -19.21
CA SER A 290 15.30 13.02 -20.40
C SER A 290 13.88 13.17 -20.96
N LEU A 291 12.97 12.29 -20.56
CA LEU A 291 11.56 12.33 -20.95
C LEU A 291 10.68 13.06 -19.93
N ALA A 292 11.21 13.33 -18.73
CA ALA A 292 10.55 14.03 -17.65
C ALA A 292 10.91 15.53 -17.64
N ASP A 293 11.08 16.15 -18.81
CA ASP A 293 11.35 17.59 -18.98
C ASP A 293 10.15 18.48 -18.60
N ARG A 294 8.97 17.86 -18.55
CA ARG A 294 7.71 18.44 -18.10
C ARG A 294 6.88 17.37 -17.39
N PRO A 295 5.80 17.74 -16.68
CA PRO A 295 4.97 16.79 -15.97
C PRO A 295 4.48 15.67 -16.89
N ALA A 296 4.62 14.42 -16.47
CA ALA A 296 4.36 13.26 -17.32
C ALA A 296 3.53 12.19 -16.62
N LEU A 297 2.62 11.57 -17.36
CA LEU A 297 2.01 10.29 -17.01
C LEU A 297 2.86 9.17 -17.60
N VAL A 298 3.59 8.46 -16.75
CA VAL A 298 4.33 7.24 -17.10
C VAL A 298 3.41 6.05 -16.89
N HIS A 299 2.90 5.48 -17.98
CA HIS A 299 1.94 4.38 -17.96
C HIS A 299 2.63 3.07 -18.31
N LEU A 300 2.58 2.11 -17.38
CA LEU A 300 3.13 0.79 -17.50
C LEU A 300 2.08 -0.18 -18.01
N TRP A 301 2.44 -0.94 -19.04
CA TRP A 301 1.54 -1.86 -19.72
C TRP A 301 2.30 -3.08 -20.27
N ALA A 302 1.57 -4.05 -20.85
CA ALA A 302 2.17 -5.18 -21.56
C ALA A 302 1.22 -5.71 -22.65
N THR A 303 1.75 -6.35 -23.70
CA THR A 303 0.91 -6.95 -24.75
C THR A 303 0.02 -8.09 -24.25
N TRP A 304 0.45 -8.83 -23.23
CA TRP A 304 -0.34 -9.90 -22.60
C TRP A 304 -1.37 -9.41 -21.57
N CYS A 305 -1.34 -8.13 -21.19
CA CYS A 305 -2.21 -7.57 -20.16
C CYS A 305 -3.56 -7.14 -20.75
N VAL A 306 -4.60 -7.97 -20.59
CA VAL A 306 -5.94 -7.68 -21.12
C VAL A 306 -6.50 -6.33 -20.62
N PRO A 307 -6.47 -5.98 -19.33
CA PRO A 307 -6.97 -4.68 -18.87
C PRO A 307 -6.21 -3.49 -19.49
N CYS A 308 -4.90 -3.63 -19.71
CA CYS A 308 -4.09 -2.63 -20.39
C CYS A 308 -4.55 -2.44 -21.84
N GLN A 309 -4.78 -3.55 -22.55
CA GLN A 309 -5.27 -3.51 -23.94
C GLN A 309 -6.62 -2.80 -24.04
N THR A 310 -7.51 -3.01 -23.07
CA THR A 310 -8.83 -2.38 -23.02
C THR A 310 -8.75 -0.87 -22.84
N GLU A 311 -7.81 -0.36 -22.02
CA GLU A 311 -7.75 1.08 -21.71
C GLU A 311 -6.83 1.90 -22.62
N LEU A 312 -5.87 1.27 -23.30
CA LEU A 312 -4.95 1.96 -24.21
C LEU A 312 -5.65 2.84 -25.27
N PRO A 313 -6.74 2.41 -25.92
CA PRO A 313 -7.48 3.29 -26.84
C PRO A 313 -7.94 4.59 -26.18
N ASP A 314 -8.37 4.53 -24.92
CA ASP A 314 -8.89 5.68 -24.19
C ASP A 314 -7.76 6.56 -23.64
N ILE A 315 -6.64 5.97 -23.21
CA ILE A 315 -5.40 6.69 -22.88
C ILE A 315 -4.92 7.50 -24.09
N LEU A 316 -4.89 6.89 -25.27
CA LEU A 316 -4.43 7.54 -26.50
C LEU A 316 -5.35 8.68 -26.95
N LYS A 317 -6.68 8.56 -26.72
CA LYS A 317 -7.61 9.69 -26.90
C LYS A 317 -7.30 10.82 -25.92
N PHE A 318 -7.05 10.48 -24.66
CA PHE A 318 -6.74 11.46 -23.61
C PHE A 318 -5.40 12.17 -23.83
N LYS A 319 -4.44 11.54 -24.52
CA LYS A 319 -3.11 12.10 -24.84
C LYS A 319 -3.16 13.54 -25.35
N LYS A 320 -4.08 13.87 -26.28
CA LYS A 320 -4.19 15.23 -26.83
C LYS A 320 -4.60 16.26 -25.78
N SER A 321 -5.57 15.90 -24.93
CA SER A 321 -6.00 16.74 -23.81
C SER A 321 -4.88 16.87 -22.77
N LEU A 322 -4.15 15.79 -22.49
CA LEU A 322 -3.00 15.81 -21.59
C LEU A 322 -1.93 16.79 -22.07
N GLU A 323 -1.60 16.74 -23.36
CA GLU A 323 -0.61 17.61 -23.99
C GLU A 323 -1.04 19.09 -23.98
N SER A 324 -2.31 19.39 -24.22
CA SER A 324 -2.82 20.78 -24.14
C SER A 324 -2.80 21.34 -22.71
N MET A 325 -2.83 20.47 -21.69
CA MET A 325 -2.65 20.86 -20.29
C MET A 325 -1.17 21.03 -19.89
N GLY A 326 -0.24 20.78 -20.82
CA GLY A 326 1.21 20.83 -20.60
C GLY A 326 1.79 19.56 -19.98
N GLY A 327 1.04 18.46 -19.99
CA GLY A 327 1.50 17.15 -19.60
C GLY A 327 2.11 16.35 -20.76
N ARG A 328 2.68 15.19 -20.47
CA ARG A 328 3.16 14.23 -21.47
C ARG A 328 2.68 12.83 -21.12
N LEU A 329 2.36 12.02 -22.13
CA LEU A 329 2.16 10.58 -21.94
C LEU A 329 3.45 9.84 -22.31
N ILE A 330 3.92 8.95 -21.43
CA ILE A 330 5.04 8.06 -21.66
C ILE A 330 4.53 6.63 -21.44
N LEU A 331 4.41 5.84 -22.51
CA LEU A 331 4.07 4.43 -22.41
C LEU A 331 5.35 3.62 -22.22
N VAL A 332 5.39 2.72 -21.24
CA VAL A 332 6.52 1.83 -21.01
C VAL A 332 5.99 0.40 -20.91
N SER A 333 6.41 -0.45 -21.84
CA SER A 333 6.11 -1.88 -21.78
C SER A 333 7.04 -2.56 -20.77
N VAL A 334 6.46 -3.40 -19.91
CA VAL A 334 7.15 -4.24 -18.93
C VAL A 334 7.06 -5.71 -19.35
N GLU A 335 7.82 -6.04 -20.40
CA GLU A 335 7.88 -7.37 -20.99
C GLU A 335 9.34 -7.81 -21.10
N ASP A 336 9.56 -9.04 -21.60
CA ASP A 336 10.90 -9.53 -21.91
C ASP A 336 11.63 -8.68 -22.97
N ALA A 337 12.94 -8.88 -23.09
CA ALA A 337 13.80 -8.09 -23.96
C ALA A 337 13.47 -8.27 -25.46
N ASP A 338 12.88 -9.40 -25.86
CA ASP A 338 12.49 -9.72 -27.23
C ASP A 338 11.08 -9.24 -27.61
N ALA A 339 10.33 -8.63 -26.68
CA ALA A 339 8.97 -8.14 -26.90
C ALA A 339 8.84 -7.05 -27.98
N GLY A 340 9.93 -6.47 -28.49
CA GLY A 340 9.92 -5.37 -29.45
C GLY A 340 9.06 -5.65 -30.69
N GLY A 341 9.15 -6.86 -31.25
CA GLY A 341 8.31 -7.27 -32.38
C GLY A 341 6.82 -7.33 -32.04
N ARG A 342 6.47 -7.88 -30.87
CA ARG A 342 5.09 -7.99 -30.38
C ARG A 342 4.49 -6.61 -30.12
N ILE A 343 5.25 -5.73 -29.48
CA ILE A 343 4.84 -4.34 -29.20
C ILE A 343 4.62 -3.55 -30.49
N LYS A 344 5.52 -3.68 -31.47
CA LYS A 344 5.39 -3.02 -32.77
C LYS A 344 4.17 -3.52 -33.54
N SER A 345 3.96 -4.84 -33.57
CA SER A 345 2.79 -5.46 -34.19
C SER A 345 1.48 -5.00 -33.51
N TYR A 346 1.46 -5.00 -32.17
CA TYR A 346 0.32 -4.53 -31.40
C TYR A 346 0.02 -3.05 -31.67
N GLY A 347 1.05 -2.20 -31.62
CA GLY A 347 0.96 -0.75 -31.82
C GLY A 347 0.49 -0.33 -33.21
N GLY A 348 0.69 -1.16 -34.24
CA GLY A 348 0.24 -0.90 -35.60
C GLY A 348 -1.26 -0.57 -35.71
N ARG A 349 -2.09 -1.11 -34.81
CA ARG A 349 -3.55 -0.83 -34.76
C ARG A 349 -3.91 0.61 -34.36
N PHE A 350 -2.97 1.34 -33.77
CA PHE A 350 -3.15 2.72 -33.29
C PHE A 350 -2.41 3.76 -34.14
N GLY A 351 -1.66 3.28 -35.14
CA GLY A 351 -0.84 4.13 -36.01
C GLY A 351 0.21 4.95 -35.25
N PRO A 352 0.59 6.14 -35.75
CA PRO A 352 1.71 6.91 -35.22
C PRO A 352 1.46 7.50 -33.82
N SER A 353 0.20 7.46 -33.35
CA SER A 353 -0.17 7.96 -32.03
C SER A 353 0.37 7.11 -30.88
N PHE A 354 0.71 5.86 -31.17
CA PHE A 354 1.22 4.90 -30.22
C PHE A 354 2.75 4.83 -30.30
N GLN A 355 3.39 5.36 -29.26
CA GLN A 355 4.83 5.27 -29.06
C GLN A 355 5.07 4.72 -27.66
N SER A 356 5.61 3.51 -27.59
CA SER A 356 5.97 2.85 -26.33
C SER A 356 7.46 2.65 -26.26
N TYR A 357 8.00 2.92 -25.08
CA TYR A 357 9.33 2.47 -24.68
C TYR A 357 9.25 1.07 -24.09
N ARG A 358 10.40 0.43 -23.89
CA ARG A 358 10.53 -0.88 -23.28
C ARG A 358 11.42 -0.78 -22.06
N ALA A 359 10.96 -1.29 -20.92
CA ALA A 359 11.81 -1.47 -19.77
C ALA A 359 12.90 -2.52 -20.09
N PRO A 360 14.17 -2.31 -19.73
CA PRO A 360 15.17 -3.35 -19.88
C PRO A 360 14.91 -4.49 -18.88
N GLN A 361 15.18 -5.73 -19.28
CA GLN A 361 15.23 -6.88 -18.36
C GLN A 361 16.20 -6.60 -17.20
N GLY A 362 15.83 -6.92 -15.96
CA GLY A 362 16.62 -6.60 -14.75
C GLY A 362 16.56 -5.13 -14.32
N GLY A 363 15.76 -4.31 -15.00
CA GLY A 363 15.72 -2.85 -14.87
C GLY A 363 14.65 -2.31 -13.91
N ILE A 364 13.95 -1.27 -14.36
CA ILE A 364 12.93 -0.55 -13.57
C ILE A 364 11.79 -1.48 -13.11
N ALA A 365 11.42 -2.48 -13.92
CA ALA A 365 10.37 -3.43 -13.57
C ALA A 365 10.78 -4.37 -12.44
N ASP A 366 11.97 -4.95 -12.51
CA ASP A 366 12.45 -5.89 -11.49
C ASP A 366 12.90 -5.18 -10.20
N ARG A 367 13.50 -3.98 -10.29
CA ARG A 367 13.94 -3.20 -9.11
C ARG A 367 12.80 -2.53 -8.35
N LEU A 368 11.69 -2.22 -9.02
CA LEU A 368 10.49 -1.66 -8.39
C LEU A 368 9.43 -2.74 -8.12
N ASN A 369 9.76 -4.03 -8.33
CA ASN A 369 8.85 -5.16 -8.18
C ASN A 369 7.53 -5.02 -8.98
N LEU A 370 7.61 -4.46 -10.18
CA LEU A 370 6.47 -4.08 -11.03
C LEU A 370 6.07 -5.15 -12.05
N SER A 371 6.85 -6.24 -12.16
CA SER A 371 6.83 -7.15 -13.31
C SER A 371 5.49 -7.87 -13.54
N TYR A 372 4.50 -7.74 -12.63
CA TYR A 372 3.16 -8.30 -12.79
C TYR A 372 1.99 -7.38 -12.42
N GLU A 373 2.23 -6.13 -12.03
CA GLU A 373 1.16 -5.24 -11.54
C GLU A 373 0.79 -4.14 -12.55
N VAL A 374 0.50 -4.57 -13.78
CA VAL A 374 -0.03 -3.71 -14.85
C VAL A 374 -1.54 -3.91 -15.03
N PRO A 375 -2.28 -2.85 -15.40
CA PRO A 375 -1.79 -1.50 -15.70
C PRO A 375 -1.50 -0.65 -14.46
N ARG A 376 -0.53 0.25 -14.61
CA ARG A 376 -0.13 1.19 -13.55
C ARG A 376 0.31 2.50 -14.16
N THR A 377 -0.09 3.63 -13.59
CA THR A 377 0.33 4.94 -14.09
C THR A 377 0.96 5.77 -12.98
N PHE A 378 2.08 6.41 -13.27
CA PHE A 378 2.71 7.38 -12.38
C PHE A 378 2.55 8.78 -12.96
N LEU A 379 2.06 9.72 -12.17
CA LEU A 379 2.23 11.14 -12.46
C LEU A 379 3.57 11.59 -11.90
N VAL A 380 4.43 12.12 -12.76
CA VAL A 380 5.80 12.54 -12.45
C VAL A 380 5.92 14.03 -12.75
N SER A 381 6.63 14.79 -11.90
CA SER A 381 6.94 16.20 -12.18
C SER A 381 8.07 16.35 -13.20
N ALA A 382 8.31 17.59 -13.65
CA ALA A 382 9.45 17.95 -14.50
C ALA A 382 10.84 17.68 -13.86
N GLY A 383 10.88 17.39 -12.55
CA GLY A 383 12.11 17.04 -11.82
C GLY A 383 12.32 15.54 -11.65
N GLY A 384 11.44 14.70 -12.22
CA GLY A 384 11.48 13.25 -12.05
C GLY A 384 10.89 12.74 -10.74
N ARG A 385 10.23 13.60 -9.94
CA ARG A 385 9.58 13.20 -8.69
C ARG A 385 8.21 12.59 -8.97
N VAL A 386 7.94 11.41 -8.43
CA VAL A 386 6.58 10.81 -8.49
C VAL A 386 5.65 11.60 -7.57
N ILE A 387 4.55 12.07 -8.14
CA ILE A 387 3.51 12.90 -7.50
C ILE A 387 2.31 12.04 -7.12
N ARG A 388 1.95 11.09 -7.98
CA ARG A 388 0.81 10.19 -7.81
C ARG A 388 1.10 8.85 -8.48
N THR A 389 0.62 7.78 -7.88
CA THR A 389 0.50 6.46 -8.52
C THR A 389 -0.99 6.16 -8.70
N LEU A 390 -1.36 5.66 -9.86
CA LEU A 390 -2.69 5.19 -10.22
C LEU A 390 -2.59 3.69 -10.46
N TYR A 391 -3.29 2.92 -9.63
CA TYR A 391 -3.28 1.46 -9.68
C TYR A 391 -4.44 0.95 -10.53
N GLY A 392 -4.17 -0.04 -11.38
CA GLY A 392 -5.16 -0.66 -12.23
C GLY A 392 -5.73 0.28 -13.30
N SER A 393 -6.77 -0.19 -13.98
CA SER A 393 -7.36 0.53 -15.11
C SER A 393 -8.08 1.80 -14.66
N GLN A 394 -7.95 2.86 -15.45
CA GLN A 394 -8.57 4.16 -15.17
C GLN A 394 -9.65 4.51 -16.18
N LYS A 395 -10.57 5.41 -15.80
CA LYS A 395 -11.59 5.95 -16.70
C LYS A 395 -11.07 7.17 -17.45
N TRP A 396 -10.14 6.96 -18.39
CA TRP A 396 -9.43 8.04 -19.10
C TRP A 396 -10.30 9.03 -19.86
N THR A 397 -11.51 8.61 -20.24
CA THR A 397 -12.50 9.44 -20.95
C THR A 397 -13.48 10.14 -20.02
N ASP A 398 -13.49 9.82 -18.72
CA ASP A 398 -14.39 10.44 -17.73
C ASP A 398 -13.95 11.90 -17.46
N PRO A 399 -14.84 12.90 -17.69
CA PRO A 399 -14.53 14.31 -17.45
C PRO A 399 -14.05 14.61 -16.03
N ALA A 400 -14.60 13.93 -15.00
CA ALA A 400 -14.19 14.14 -13.62
C ALA A 400 -12.75 13.67 -13.38
N PHE A 401 -12.39 12.52 -13.97
CA PHE A 401 -11.03 12.01 -13.93
C PHE A 401 -10.05 12.95 -14.67
N GLN A 402 -10.42 13.45 -15.86
CA GLN A 402 -9.59 14.38 -16.61
C GLN A 402 -9.38 15.71 -15.87
N ALA A 403 -10.43 16.24 -15.23
CA ALA A 403 -10.34 17.42 -14.38
C ALA A 403 -9.38 17.19 -13.20
N LYS A 404 -9.43 16.01 -12.58
CA LYS A 404 -8.48 15.63 -11.52
C LYS A 404 -7.03 15.62 -12.02
N ILE A 405 -6.76 15.00 -13.17
CA ILE A 405 -5.41 14.99 -13.76
C ILE A 405 -4.94 16.41 -14.05
N ARG A 406 -5.81 17.30 -14.55
CA ARG A 406 -5.49 18.72 -14.75
C ARG A 406 -5.02 19.40 -13.47
N SER A 407 -5.76 19.24 -12.38
CA SER A 407 -5.41 19.85 -11.09
C SER A 407 -4.08 19.32 -10.58
N LEU A 408 -3.84 18.01 -10.71
CA LEU A 408 -2.57 17.41 -10.29
C LEU A 408 -1.38 17.92 -11.13
N LEU A 409 -1.55 18.11 -12.44
CA LEU A 409 -0.52 18.71 -13.30
C LEU A 409 -0.20 20.15 -12.90
N GLN A 410 -1.19 20.93 -12.46
CA GLN A 410 -0.94 22.30 -11.96
C GLN A 410 -0.09 22.30 -10.68
N LEU A 411 -0.32 21.36 -9.76
CA LEU A 411 0.48 21.21 -8.53
C LEU A 411 1.95 20.87 -8.81
N THR A 412 2.24 20.23 -9.95
CA THR A 412 3.63 19.94 -10.34
C THR A 412 4.41 21.17 -10.81
N LYS A 413 3.71 22.24 -11.22
CA LYS A 413 4.32 23.50 -11.70
C LYS A 413 4.66 24.46 -10.56
N THR A 414 3.94 24.39 -9.43
CA THR A 414 4.11 25.29 -8.29
C THR A 414 5.12 24.80 -7.24
N ARG A 415 5.58 23.54 -7.33
CA ARG A 415 6.58 22.94 -6.42
C ARG A 415 7.95 22.71 -7.08
N GLY A 416 8.22 23.41 -8.18
CA GLY A 416 9.48 23.36 -8.94
C GLY A 416 10.48 24.39 -8.45
#